data_AF-I0AM32-F1
#
_entry.id   AF-I0AM32-F1
#
_cell.length_a   1.000
_cell.length_b   1.000
_cell.length_c   1.000
_cell.angle_alpha   90.00
_cell.angle_beta   90.00
_cell.angle_gamma   90.00
#
_symmetry.space_group_name_H-M   'P 1'
#
loop_
_entity.id
_entity.type
_entity.pdbx_description
1 polymer ?
#
loop_
_entity_poly.entity_id
_entity_poly.type
_entity_poly.pdbx_seq_one_letter_code
_entity_poly.pdbx_strand_id
1 'polypeptide(L)'
;MKNEKRKFTAEFKVQVLREHLENQVSVAKICEQYNINPNLFYLWKKELFAGALERFSNKKNSNTDQVKLSKLEEKLKDKDSLISEIVEDNLRLKKKLNGGY
;
A
#
# COMPACT_ATOMS: atom_id res chain seq x y z
N MET A 1 -24.87 20.61 10.16
CA MET A 1 -25.15 19.68 9.06
C MET A 1 -23.82 19.06 8.64
N LYS A 2 -23.65 17.73 8.70
CA LYS A 2 -22.40 17.07 8.32
C LYS A 2 -22.25 17.15 6.80
N ASN A 3 -21.27 17.91 6.33
CA ASN A 3 -20.88 17.95 4.93
C ASN A 3 -20.22 16.61 4.57
N GLU A 4 -21.01 15.63 4.16
CA GLU A 4 -20.49 14.38 3.62
C GLU A 4 -19.75 14.68 2.32
N LYS A 5 -18.41 14.69 2.41
CA LYS A 5 -17.54 14.86 1.25
C LYS A 5 -17.76 13.68 0.32
N ARG A 6 -18.25 13.95 -0.90
CA ARG A 6 -18.38 12.95 -1.97
C ARG A 6 -17.03 12.26 -2.15
N LYS A 7 -17.00 10.93 -1.97
CA LYS A 7 -15.80 10.12 -2.18
C LYS A 7 -15.71 9.71 -3.64
N PHE A 8 -14.54 9.90 -4.24
CA PHE A 8 -14.25 9.49 -5.62
C PHE A 8 -13.21 8.36 -5.59
N THR A 9 -13.44 7.30 -6.39
CA THR A 9 -12.51 6.18 -6.52
C THR A 9 -11.24 6.62 -7.25
N ALA A 10 -10.14 5.90 -7.05
CA ALA A 10 -8.89 6.18 -7.75
C ALA A 10 -9.05 6.04 -9.28
N GLU A 11 -9.77 5.01 -9.73
CA GLU A 11 -10.08 4.77 -11.14
C GLU A 11 -10.81 5.95 -11.78
N PHE A 12 -11.82 6.48 -11.09
CA PHE A 12 -12.57 7.64 -11.58
C PHE A 12 -11.69 8.88 -11.71
N LYS A 13 -10.84 9.17 -10.71
CA LYS A 13 -9.90 10.30 -10.77
C LYS A 13 -8.97 10.18 -11.99
N VAL A 14 -8.46 8.97 -12.27
CA VAL A 14 -7.59 8.70 -13.40
C VAL A 14 -8.33 8.88 -14.73
N GLN A 15 -9.55 8.36 -14.86
CA GLN A 15 -10.36 8.52 -16.07
C GLN A 15 -10.58 10.00 -16.40
N VAL A 16 -10.99 10.79 -15.40
CA VAL A 16 -11.23 12.23 -15.54
C VAL A 16 -9.96 12.98 -15.98
N LEU A 17 -8.80 12.66 -15.38
CA LEU A 17 -7.53 13.26 -15.76
C LEU A 17 -7.09 12.85 -17.17
N ARG A 18 -7.33 11.59 -17.55
CA ARG A 18 -7.00 11.05 -18.87
C ARG A 18 -7.77 11.77 -19.98
N GLU A 19 -9.05 12.06 -19.76
CA GLU A 19 -9.88 12.77 -20.73
C GLU A 19 -9.37 14.19 -20.99
N HIS A 20 -8.81 14.87 -19.98
CA HIS A 20 -8.14 16.15 -20.20
C HIS A 20 -6.79 16.00 -20.92
N LEU A 21 -5.96 15.07 -20.47
CA LEU A 21 -4.55 14.96 -20.90
C LEU A 21 -4.40 14.30 -22.28
N GLU A 22 -5.18 13.27 -22.58
CA GLU A 22 -5.13 12.54 -23.85
C GLU A 22 -6.10 13.11 -24.89
N ASN A 23 -7.36 13.35 -24.49
CA ASN A 23 -8.41 13.79 -25.42
C ASN A 23 -8.50 15.33 -25.54
N GLN A 24 -7.62 16.07 -24.86
CA GLN A 24 -7.55 17.55 -24.89
C GLN A 24 -8.87 18.24 -24.53
N VAL A 25 -9.74 17.57 -23.76
CA VAL A 25 -11.02 18.14 -23.32
C VAL A 25 -10.75 19.24 -22.29
N SER A 26 -11.45 20.36 -22.39
CA SER A 26 -11.27 21.46 -21.45
C SER A 26 -11.70 21.07 -20.03
N VAL A 27 -10.99 21.62 -19.03
CA VAL A 27 -11.31 21.38 -17.61
C VAL A 27 -12.75 21.79 -17.28
N ALA A 28 -13.23 22.89 -17.88
CA ALA A 28 -14.60 23.36 -17.69
C ALA A 28 -15.62 22.29 -18.13
N LYS A 29 -15.47 21.76 -19.36
CA LYS A 29 -16.37 20.74 -19.89
C LYS A 29 -16.33 19.45 -19.06
N ILE A 30 -15.16 19.05 -18.57
CA ILE A 30 -15.01 17.89 -17.68
C ILE A 30 -15.72 18.12 -16.34
N CYS A 31 -15.54 19.30 -15.74
CA CYS A 31 -16.17 19.65 -14.47
C CYS A 31 -17.69 19.68 -14.60
N GLU A 32 -18.22 20.17 -15.73
CA GLU A 32 -19.65 20.12 -16.03
C GLU A 32 -20.14 18.67 -16.24
N GLN A 33 -19.49 17.91 -17.13
CA GLN A 33 -19.90 16.54 -17.50
C GLN A 33 -19.95 15.59 -16.30
N TYR A 34 -18.96 15.69 -15.41
CA TYR A 34 -18.85 14.80 -14.24
C TYR A 34 -19.35 15.43 -12.94
N ASN A 35 -19.82 16.68 -12.99
CA ASN A 35 -20.28 17.46 -11.85
C ASN A 35 -19.23 17.50 -10.72
N ILE A 36 -18.00 17.85 -11.10
CA ILE A 36 -16.82 17.93 -10.23
C ILE A 36 -16.46 19.40 -10.00
N ASN A 37 -16.05 19.74 -8.77
CA ASN A 37 -15.53 21.08 -8.50
C ASN A 37 -14.15 21.26 -9.18
N PRO A 38 -13.89 22.36 -9.91
CA PRO A 38 -12.61 22.61 -10.58
C PRO A 38 -11.40 22.47 -9.64
N ASN A 39 -11.52 22.87 -8.37
CA ASN A 39 -10.43 22.75 -7.40
C ASN A 39 -10.04 21.28 -7.14
N LEU A 40 -11.00 20.35 -7.17
CA LEU A 40 -10.71 18.92 -7.03
C LEU A 40 -9.95 18.38 -8.24
N PHE A 41 -10.30 18.84 -9.45
CA PHE A 41 -9.59 18.45 -10.66
C PHE A 41 -8.10 18.84 -10.58
N TYR A 42 -7.81 20.10 -10.22
CA TYR A 42 -6.43 20.57 -10.08
C TYR A 42 -5.69 19.88 -8.93
N LEU A 43 -6.38 19.57 -7.83
CA LEU A 43 -5.81 18.78 -6.74
C LEU A 43 -5.38 17.40 -7.23
N TRP A 44 -6.25 16.67 -7.92
CA TRP A 44 -5.93 15.33 -8.43
C TRP A 44 -4.84 15.37 -9.50
N LYS A 45 -4.83 16.40 -10.35
CA LYS A 45 -3.76 16.63 -11.32
C LYS A 45 -2.41 16.77 -10.62
N LYS A 46 -2.35 17.57 -9.54
CA LYS A 46 -1.15 17.73 -8.73
C LYS A 46 -0.73 16.42 -8.06
N GLU A 47 -1.67 15.69 -7.47
CA GLU A 47 -1.41 14.37 -6.85
C GLU A 47 -0.85 13.37 -7.87
N LEU A 48 -1.42 13.32 -9.08
CA LEU A 48 -0.97 12.43 -10.16
C LEU A 48 0.49 12.71 -10.53
N PHE A 49 0.84 13.97 -10.81
CA PHE A 49 2.20 14.31 -11.21
C PHE A 49 3.22 14.18 -10.08
N ALA A 50 2.83 14.43 -8.83
CA ALA A 50 3.68 14.17 -7.68
C ALA A 50 4.02 12.68 -7.56
N GLY A 51 3.00 11.80 -7.60
CA GLY A 51 3.21 10.35 -7.56
C GLY A 51 3.97 9.83 -8.79
N ALA A 52 3.75 10.42 -9.97
CA ALA A 52 4.51 10.09 -11.17
C ALA A 52 5.99 10.46 -11.01
N LEU A 53 6.29 11.63 -10.43
CA LEU A 53 7.67 12.04 -10.15
C LEU A 53 8.34 11.07 -9.16
N GLU A 54 7.67 10.69 -8.08
CA GLU A 54 8.19 9.70 -7.14
C GLU A 54 8.51 8.38 -7.85
N ARG A 55 7.58 7.88 -8.68
CA ARG A 55 7.74 6.63 -9.39
C ARG A 55 8.81 6.65 -10.48
N PHE A 56 8.95 7.76 -11.20
CA PHE A 56 9.95 7.92 -12.26
C PHE A 56 11.33 8.32 -11.75
N SER A 57 11.41 8.94 -10.57
CA SER A 57 12.69 9.37 -9.97
C SER A 57 13.63 8.20 -9.66
N ASN A 58 13.18 6.95 -9.79
CA ASN A 58 13.93 5.72 -9.53
C ASN A 58 14.63 5.73 -8.16
N LYS A 59 14.25 6.66 -7.28
CA LYS A 59 14.66 6.78 -5.91
C LYS A 59 13.89 5.69 -5.21
N LYS A 60 14.36 4.46 -5.42
CA LYS A 60 13.85 3.27 -4.77
C LYS A 60 13.65 3.67 -3.32
N ASN A 61 12.43 3.50 -2.84
CA ASN A 61 12.16 3.27 -1.43
C ASN A 61 12.86 1.98 -0.95
N SER A 62 14.03 1.63 -1.52
CA SER A 62 14.83 0.47 -1.17
C SER A 62 15.16 0.53 0.29
N ASN A 63 15.37 1.71 0.87
CA ASN A 63 15.72 1.82 2.27
C ASN A 63 14.53 1.51 3.19
N THR A 64 13.35 2.06 2.93
CA THR A 64 12.16 1.79 3.76
C THR A 64 11.63 0.37 3.58
N ASP A 65 11.67 -0.17 2.37
CA ASP A 65 11.24 -1.53 2.10
C ASP A 65 12.31 -2.55 2.53
N GLN A 66 13.62 -2.26 2.44
CA GLN A 66 14.66 -3.08 3.10
C GLN A 66 14.51 -3.08 4.60
N VAL A 67 14.33 -1.91 5.23
CA VAL A 67 14.21 -1.84 6.70
C VAL A 67 13.00 -2.62 7.20
N LYS A 68 11.88 -2.58 6.46
CA LYS A 68 10.73 -3.44 6.76
C LYS A 68 11.07 -4.91 6.53
N LEU A 69 11.68 -5.25 5.40
CA LEU A 69 12.05 -6.62 5.08
C LEU A 69 12.96 -7.21 6.16
N SER A 70 14.02 -6.50 6.56
CA SER A 70 14.93 -6.94 7.63
C SER A 70 14.22 -7.10 8.98
N LYS A 71 13.28 -6.20 9.33
CA LYS A 71 12.47 -6.36 10.55
C LYS A 71 11.53 -7.56 10.49
N LEU A 72 10.97 -7.86 9.31
CA LEU A 72 10.15 -9.05 9.13
C LEU A 72 11.00 -10.32 9.20
N GLU A 73 12.19 -10.32 8.60
CA GLU A 73 13.16 -11.43 8.65
C GLU A 73 13.62 -11.72 10.08
N GLU A 74 13.94 -10.69 10.87
CA GLU A 74 14.30 -10.82 12.28
C GLU A 74 13.18 -11.47 13.10
N LYS A 75 11.94 -10.99 12.93
CA LYS A 75 10.77 -11.60 13.61
C LYS A 75 10.52 -13.04 13.20
N LEU A 76 10.85 -13.41 11.97
CA LEU A 76 10.69 -14.77 11.46
C LEU A 76 11.71 -15.69 12.14
N LYS A 77 12.98 -15.24 12.22
CA LYS A 77 14.05 -15.94 12.92
C LYS A 77 13.75 -16.16 14.41
N ASP A 78 13.24 -15.14 15.10
CA ASP A 78 12.88 -15.26 16.53
C ASP A 78 11.80 -16.33 16.73
N LYS A 79 10.79 -16.36 15.86
CA LYS A 79 9.74 -17.38 15.91
C LYS A 79 10.27 -18.78 15.61
N ASP A 80 11.15 -18.93 14.63
CA ASP A 80 11.76 -20.24 14.30
C ASP A 80 12.60 -20.77 15.47
N SER A 81 13.28 -19.88 16.20
CA SER A 81 14.03 -20.24 17.41
C SER A 81 13.10 -20.76 18.51
N LEU A 82 12.01 -20.04 18.80
CA LEU A 82 11.03 -20.46 19.81
C LEU A 82 10.33 -21.77 19.43
N ILE A 83 10.01 -21.95 18.15
CA ILE A 83 9.43 -23.21 17.65
C ILE A 83 10.43 -24.35 17.86
N SER A 84 11.71 -24.14 17.56
CA SER A 84 12.76 -25.15 17.76
C SER A 84 12.88 -25.57 19.23
N GLU A 85 12.87 -24.60 20.15
CA GLU A 85 12.88 -24.86 21.60
C GLU A 85 11.65 -25.67 22.04
N ILE A 86 10.45 -25.25 21.62
CA ILE A 86 9.19 -25.95 21.92
C ILE A 86 9.20 -27.37 21.34
N VAL A 87 9.73 -27.56 20.15
CA VAL A 87 9.84 -28.88 19.51
C VAL A 87 10.79 -29.77 20.29
N GLU A 88 11.94 -29.25 20.74
CA GLU A 88 12.89 -29.99 21.56
C GLU A 88 12.27 -30.42 22.90
N ASP A 89 11.59 -29.50 23.59
CA ASP A 89 10.87 -29.81 24.82
C ASP A 89 9.77 -30.86 24.61
N ASN A 90 8.99 -30.74 23.55
CA ASN A 90 7.97 -31.73 23.19
C ASN A 90 8.59 -33.10 22.88
N LEU A 91 9.72 -33.16 22.18
CA LEU A 91 10.44 -34.40 21.92
C LEU A 91 10.98 -35.02 23.22
N ARG A 92 11.51 -34.19 24.13
CA ARG A 92 12.00 -34.62 25.45
C ARG A 92 10.86 -35.16 26.31
N LEU A 93 9.72 -34.47 26.33
CA LEU A 93 8.51 -34.91 27.03
C LEU A 93 7.98 -36.23 26.43
N LYS A 94 7.91 -36.34 25.10
CA LYS A 94 7.53 -37.59 24.44
C LYS A 94 8.48 -38.74 24.77
N LYS A 95 9.79 -38.52 24.80
CA LYS A 95 10.78 -39.53 25.23
C LYS A 95 10.55 -39.96 26.68
N LYS A 96 10.31 -39.01 27.60
CA LYS A 96 9.99 -39.31 29.01
C LYS A 96 8.67 -40.10 29.15
N LEU A 97 7.67 -39.81 28.32
CA LEU A 97 6.35 -40.46 28.35
C LEU A 97 6.34 -41.83 27.65
N ASN A 98 7.16 -42.02 26.60
CA ASN A 98 7.18 -43.23 25.76
C ASN A 98 8.27 -44.26 26.13
N GLY A 99 9.00 -44.06 27.24
CA GLY A 99 9.98 -45.03 27.78
C GLY A 99 10.94 -44.34 28.76
N GLY A 100 10.65 -44.33 30.06
CA GLY A 100 10.92 -45.45 30.96
C GLY A 100 10.71 -46.86 30.42
N TYR A 101 11.73 -47.39 29.76
CA TYR A 101 12.23 -48.77 29.86
C TYR A 101 13.75 -48.71 29.75
#